data_AF-A0A9W8LHS9-F1
#
_entry.id   AF-A0A9W8LHS9-F1
#
_cell.length_a   1.000
_cell.length_b   1.000
_cell.length_c   1.000
_cell.angle_alpha   90.00
_cell.angle_beta   90.00
_cell.angle_gamma   90.00
#
_symmetry.space_group_name_H-M   'P 1'
#
loop_
_entity.id
_entity.type
_entity.pdbx_description
1 polymer ?
#
loop_
_entity_poly.entity_id
_entity_poly.type
_entity_poly.pdbx_seq_one_letter_code
_entity_poly.pdbx_strand_id
1 'polypeptide(L)'
;MAGTIAEALYGAQSVYSSAEEARAAAAALAATGACLLCVLRFMGVPLGPAYQAEAAAEVHEALGIPVPAGDGGSDTQEQQQQQQQCCPACLDILHHSLADEVADRYRAQEFDAEDAVIGVDLPKSVYVRQRAMEVFCAASSAVRKSAAVGVKDALKHVVGQRLAATCGIAIDNSDSQMRIEIALAHAETADDHRPFLPAPQQDSRPPGAPRSKAKAKADRARDHEPNLAAVVGELAACSDADFRARFPCPPRAAAGRARIGSLELRRASLFVGGRYLKLERNISQTPFIVDGQRLVELSVAEIIGEPLRALTRSDAYNLVGSGREDADVRMLGAGRPFYVECINPRTTRLAPDQIREVERALARSASPVQTRRLQLIAPADTAVIKEGEEHKSKHYCALVWLAQPLSEARVAEINAAARHGLLLQQMTPVRVLHRRAPLTRPKRLLALEIAHIEGHFYRVRIESEAGAYIKEFVHGDLGRTTPSLASLAGTTADILELDVENVSLDFPPP
;
A
#
# COMPACT_ATOMS: atom_id res chain seq x y z
N MET A 1 -29.33 -7.07 -17.05
CA MET A 1 -30.20 -7.80 -17.98
C MET A 1 -29.31 -8.35 -19.08
N ALA A 2 -29.09 -9.67 -19.11
CA ALA A 2 -28.27 -10.29 -20.14
C ALA A 2 -29.09 -10.32 -21.44
N GLY A 3 -28.70 -9.49 -22.41
CA GLY A 3 -29.18 -9.65 -23.77
C GLY A 3 -28.54 -10.88 -24.41
N THR A 4 -29.22 -11.49 -25.37
CA THR A 4 -28.67 -12.59 -26.17
C THR A 4 -27.45 -12.12 -26.97
N ILE A 5 -26.58 -13.05 -27.42
CA ILE A 5 -25.45 -12.68 -28.30
C ILE A 5 -25.96 -11.97 -29.56
N ALA A 6 -27.08 -12.44 -30.12
CA ALA A 6 -27.75 -11.80 -31.23
C ALA A 6 -28.21 -10.36 -30.92
N GLU A 7 -28.70 -10.07 -29.70
CA GLU A 7 -29.05 -8.70 -29.29
C GLU A 7 -27.82 -7.81 -29.10
N ALA A 8 -26.70 -8.36 -28.61
CA ALA A 8 -25.46 -7.61 -28.48
C ALA A 8 -24.86 -7.24 -29.86
N LEU A 9 -25.01 -8.12 -30.85
CA LEU A 9 -24.47 -7.95 -32.20
C LEU A 9 -25.42 -7.17 -33.13
N TYR A 10 -26.73 -7.36 -33.00
CA TYR A 10 -27.75 -6.88 -33.95
C TYR A 10 -28.96 -6.20 -33.30
N GLY A 11 -28.98 -6.03 -31.98
CA GLY A 11 -30.11 -5.43 -31.26
C GLY A 11 -30.19 -3.91 -31.45
N ALA A 12 -31.18 -3.28 -30.81
CA ALA A 12 -31.47 -1.84 -30.95
C ALA A 12 -30.31 -0.90 -30.54
N GLN A 13 -29.32 -1.41 -29.80
CA GLN A 13 -28.11 -0.69 -29.40
C GLN A 13 -26.90 -0.98 -30.31
N SER A 14 -27.06 -1.83 -31.32
CA SER A 14 -26.00 -2.13 -32.29
C SER A 14 -25.76 -0.95 -33.22
N VAL A 15 -24.50 -0.76 -33.61
CA VAL A 15 -24.08 0.20 -34.63
C VAL A 15 -24.54 -0.23 -36.03
N TYR A 16 -24.77 -1.54 -36.22
CA TYR A 16 -25.08 -2.13 -37.52
C TYR A 16 -26.58 -2.36 -37.65
N SER A 17 -27.13 -2.00 -38.81
CA SER A 17 -28.58 -2.09 -39.08
C SER A 17 -29.03 -3.44 -39.62
N SER A 18 -28.09 -4.31 -40.01
CA SER A 18 -28.38 -5.68 -40.44
C SER A 18 -27.24 -6.64 -40.08
N ALA A 19 -27.55 -7.94 -40.06
CA ALA A 19 -26.55 -8.99 -39.86
C ALA A 19 -25.50 -9.01 -40.98
N GLU A 20 -25.88 -8.67 -42.21
CA GLU A 20 -24.97 -8.59 -43.36
C GLU A 20 -23.91 -7.50 -43.18
N GLU A 21 -24.32 -6.30 -42.74
CA GLU A 21 -23.40 -5.19 -42.48
C GLU A 21 -22.41 -5.53 -41.35
N ALA A 22 -22.90 -6.12 -40.26
CA ALA A 22 -22.07 -6.54 -39.15
C ALA A 22 -21.08 -7.66 -39.55
N ARG A 23 -21.50 -8.63 -40.37
CA ARG A 23 -20.61 -9.68 -40.90
C ARG A 23 -19.54 -9.10 -41.82
N ALA A 24 -19.89 -8.14 -42.68
CA ALA A 24 -18.92 -7.46 -43.55
C ALA A 24 -17.87 -6.69 -42.73
N ALA A 25 -18.29 -5.97 -41.69
CA ALA A 25 -17.38 -5.29 -40.77
C ALA A 25 -16.48 -6.28 -40.01
N ALA A 26 -17.07 -7.35 -39.49
CA ALA A 26 -16.38 -8.40 -38.75
C ALA A 26 -15.32 -9.09 -39.63
N ALA A 27 -15.66 -9.42 -40.88
CA ALA A 27 -14.73 -9.99 -41.85
C ALA A 27 -13.58 -9.03 -42.19
N ALA A 28 -13.87 -7.73 -42.39
CA ALA A 28 -12.84 -6.72 -42.66
C ALA A 28 -11.85 -6.57 -41.49
N LEU A 29 -12.33 -6.64 -40.25
CA LEU A 29 -11.50 -6.60 -39.05
C LEU A 29 -10.72 -7.90 -38.85
N ALA A 30 -11.36 -9.06 -39.01
CA ALA A 30 -10.71 -10.36 -38.89
C ALA A 30 -9.60 -10.55 -39.94
N ALA A 31 -9.77 -10.03 -41.15
CA ALA A 31 -8.75 -10.05 -42.22
C ALA A 31 -7.46 -9.29 -41.85
N THR A 32 -7.50 -8.41 -40.84
CA THR A 32 -6.30 -7.76 -40.30
C THR A 32 -5.47 -8.67 -39.40
N GLY A 33 -5.99 -9.85 -39.02
CA GLY A 33 -5.41 -10.73 -38.01
C GLY A 33 -5.85 -10.41 -36.58
N ALA A 34 -6.78 -9.47 -36.39
CA ALA A 34 -7.31 -9.14 -35.06
C ALA A 34 -8.04 -10.34 -34.43
N CYS A 35 -7.79 -10.60 -33.14
CA CYS A 35 -8.52 -11.62 -32.39
C CYS A 35 -10.01 -11.26 -32.25
N LEU A 36 -10.85 -12.28 -32.00
CA LEU A 36 -12.30 -12.13 -31.89
C LEU A 36 -12.73 -10.98 -30.97
N LEU A 37 -12.10 -10.84 -29.80
CA LEU A 37 -12.45 -9.78 -28.86
C LEU A 37 -12.04 -8.38 -29.37
N CYS A 38 -10.95 -8.26 -30.12
CA CYS A 38 -10.61 -7.02 -30.81
C CYS A 38 -11.60 -6.71 -31.93
N VAL A 39 -12.09 -7.71 -32.67
CA VAL A 39 -13.15 -7.53 -33.65
C VAL A 39 -14.39 -6.93 -32.98
N LEU A 40 -14.88 -7.53 -31.89
CA LEU A 40 -16.03 -7.02 -31.13
C LEU A 40 -15.82 -5.58 -30.64
N ARG A 41 -14.63 -5.27 -30.11
CA ARG A 41 -14.30 -3.91 -29.63
C ARG A 41 -14.38 -2.86 -30.72
N PHE A 42 -13.76 -3.11 -31.88
CA PHE A 42 -13.75 -2.15 -32.99
C PHE A 42 -15.07 -2.12 -33.75
N MET A 43 -15.88 -3.17 -33.65
CA MET A 43 -17.30 -3.12 -34.04
C MET A 43 -18.15 -2.25 -33.11
N GLY A 44 -17.67 -1.92 -31.90
CA GLY A 44 -18.41 -1.15 -30.91
C GLY A 44 -19.42 -2.00 -30.13
N VAL A 45 -19.23 -3.32 -30.07
CA VAL A 45 -20.10 -4.23 -29.31
C VAL A 45 -19.88 -3.98 -27.81
N PRO A 46 -20.94 -3.63 -27.04
CA PRO A 46 -20.82 -3.37 -25.60
C PRO A 46 -20.25 -4.58 -24.83
N LEU A 47 -19.50 -4.29 -23.76
CA LEU A 47 -18.99 -5.32 -22.87
C LEU A 47 -20.15 -6.12 -22.26
N GLY A 48 -20.07 -7.46 -22.36
CA GLY A 48 -21.19 -8.34 -22.04
C GLY A 48 -20.88 -9.82 -22.29
N PRO A 49 -21.92 -10.66 -22.50
CA PRO A 49 -21.76 -12.10 -22.73
C PRO A 49 -20.91 -12.45 -23.95
N ALA A 50 -20.94 -11.65 -25.01
CA ALA A 50 -20.15 -11.88 -26.22
C ALA A 50 -18.62 -11.87 -26.00
N TYR A 51 -18.15 -11.34 -24.87
CA TYR A 51 -16.73 -11.31 -24.49
C TYR A 51 -16.29 -12.53 -23.66
N GLN A 52 -17.20 -13.46 -23.38
CA GLN A 52 -16.91 -14.69 -22.62
C GLN A 52 -16.25 -15.75 -23.50
N ALA A 53 -15.41 -16.61 -22.90
CA ALA A 53 -14.72 -17.67 -23.61
C ALA A 53 -15.70 -18.68 -24.19
N GLU A 54 -16.74 -19.00 -23.43
CA GLU A 54 -17.79 -19.96 -23.76
C GLU A 54 -18.67 -19.48 -24.93
N ALA A 55 -18.76 -18.17 -25.13
CA ALA A 55 -19.52 -17.54 -26.20
C ALA A 55 -18.77 -17.54 -27.55
N ALA A 56 -17.48 -17.87 -27.58
CA ALA A 56 -16.64 -17.66 -28.76
C ALA A 56 -17.17 -18.37 -30.01
N ALA A 57 -17.60 -19.64 -29.90
CA ALA A 57 -18.12 -20.41 -31.04
C ALA A 57 -19.41 -19.79 -31.62
N GLU A 58 -20.35 -19.40 -30.75
CA GLU A 58 -21.60 -18.76 -31.15
C GLU A 58 -21.34 -17.39 -31.81
N VAL A 59 -20.40 -16.61 -31.27
CA VAL A 59 -20.01 -15.32 -31.85
C VAL A 59 -19.35 -15.50 -33.22
N HIS A 60 -18.46 -16.49 -33.37
CA HIS A 60 -17.85 -16.86 -34.66
C HIS A 60 -18.91 -17.19 -35.71
N GLU A 61 -19.87 -18.05 -35.35
CA GLU A 61 -20.99 -18.44 -36.21
C GLU A 61 -21.86 -17.24 -36.60
N ALA A 62 -22.26 -16.43 -35.61
CA ALA A 62 -23.09 -15.24 -35.84
C ALA A 62 -22.43 -14.26 -36.82
N LEU A 63 -21.14 -13.96 -36.59
CA LEU A 63 -20.35 -13.04 -37.41
C LEU A 63 -19.82 -13.66 -38.71
N GLY A 64 -20.04 -14.95 -38.96
CA GLY A 64 -19.53 -15.63 -40.14
C GLY A 64 -17.99 -15.62 -40.23
N ILE A 65 -17.30 -15.55 -39.08
CA ILE A 65 -15.84 -15.62 -39.01
C ILE A 65 -15.47 -17.09 -38.82
N PRO A 66 -14.61 -17.69 -39.67
CA PRO A 66 -14.16 -19.06 -39.49
C PRO A 66 -13.59 -19.26 -38.08
N VAL A 67 -14.02 -20.33 -37.41
CA VAL A 67 -13.38 -20.77 -36.17
C VAL A 67 -11.96 -21.20 -36.52
N PRO A 68 -10.92 -20.74 -35.80
CA PRO A 68 -9.57 -21.25 -36.00
C PRO A 68 -9.59 -22.77 -35.83
N ALA A 69 -9.01 -23.53 -36.77
CA ALA A 69 -8.90 -24.98 -36.63
C ALA A 69 -8.21 -25.31 -35.29
N GLY A 70 -8.94 -25.93 -34.36
CA GLY A 70 -8.39 -26.42 -33.11
C GLY A 70 -7.51 -27.65 -33.34
N ASP A 71 -6.71 -28.01 -32.33
CA ASP A 71 -5.68 -29.09 -32.27
C ASP A 71 -6.16 -30.54 -32.60
N GLY A 72 -7.05 -30.72 -33.57
CA GLY A 72 -7.63 -31.99 -33.97
C GLY A 72 -7.53 -32.22 -35.48
N GLY A 73 -6.32 -32.50 -35.98
CA GLY A 73 -6.11 -33.10 -37.31
C GLY A 73 -4.97 -32.46 -38.11
N SER A 74 -3.94 -33.27 -38.40
CA SER A 74 -2.83 -33.09 -39.36
C SER A 74 -2.74 -31.75 -40.14
N ASP A 75 -2.25 -30.69 -39.49
CA ASP A 75 -1.89 -29.45 -40.16
C ASP A 75 -0.42 -29.45 -40.61
N THR A 76 -0.14 -28.86 -41.78
CA THR A 76 1.22 -28.67 -42.30
C THR A 76 1.95 -27.53 -41.56
N GLN A 77 3.28 -27.56 -41.53
CA GLN A 77 4.13 -26.58 -40.82
C GLN A 77 3.88 -25.11 -41.20
N GLU A 78 3.38 -24.83 -42.42
CA GLU A 78 3.00 -23.47 -42.87
C GLU A 78 1.69 -22.97 -42.23
N GLN A 79 0.73 -23.86 -41.95
CA GLN A 79 -0.54 -23.51 -41.29
C GLN A 79 -0.36 -23.26 -39.79
N GLN A 80 0.52 -24.03 -39.13
CA GLN A 80 0.93 -23.80 -37.75
C GLN A 80 1.72 -22.48 -37.57
N GLN A 81 2.49 -22.05 -38.57
CA GLN A 81 3.19 -20.75 -38.56
C GLN A 81 2.26 -19.55 -38.78
N GLN A 82 1.17 -19.70 -39.55
CA GLN A 82 0.16 -18.64 -39.72
C GLN A 82 -0.77 -18.51 -38.50
N GLN A 83 -1.00 -19.59 -37.73
CA GLN A 83 -1.71 -19.56 -36.45
C GLN A 83 -0.87 -19.03 -35.26
N GLN A 84 0.42 -18.74 -35.48
CA GLN A 84 1.38 -18.36 -34.44
C GLN A 84 1.66 -16.86 -34.31
N GLN A 85 0.82 -16.00 -34.92
CA GLN A 85 0.99 -14.56 -34.85
C GLN A 85 0.05 -13.94 -33.81
N CYS A 86 0.59 -13.11 -32.92
CA CYS A 86 -0.23 -12.45 -31.90
C CYS A 86 -1.22 -11.48 -32.55
N CYS A 87 -2.34 -11.21 -31.90
CA CYS A 87 -3.27 -10.19 -32.32
C CYS A 87 -2.53 -8.85 -32.55
N PRO A 88 -2.52 -8.28 -33.76
CA PRO A 88 -1.77 -7.07 -34.08
C PRO A 88 -2.30 -5.83 -33.34
N ALA A 89 -3.56 -5.87 -32.92
CA ALA A 89 -4.22 -4.77 -32.22
C ALA A 89 -3.91 -4.75 -30.71
N CYS A 90 -3.95 -5.91 -30.04
CA CYS A 90 -3.85 -5.98 -28.58
C CYS A 90 -2.65 -6.76 -28.05
N LEU A 91 -1.85 -7.41 -28.91
CA LEU A 91 -0.70 -8.22 -28.51
C LEU A 91 -1.11 -9.38 -27.59
N ASP A 92 -2.28 -9.95 -27.84
CA ASP A 92 -2.92 -11.05 -27.09
C ASP A 92 -3.23 -10.78 -25.62
N ILE A 93 -3.22 -9.52 -25.16
CA ILE A 93 -3.63 -9.21 -23.78
C ILE A 93 -5.08 -9.60 -23.49
N LEU A 94 -5.94 -9.71 -24.51
CA LEU A 94 -7.34 -10.14 -24.35
C LEU A 94 -7.51 -11.66 -24.46
N HIS A 95 -6.45 -12.43 -24.66
CA HIS A 95 -6.55 -13.88 -24.73
C HIS A 95 -6.95 -14.45 -23.36
N HIS A 96 -7.92 -15.36 -23.32
CA HIS A 96 -8.47 -15.88 -22.05
C HIS A 96 -7.43 -16.56 -21.15
N SER A 97 -6.36 -17.12 -21.73
CA SER A 97 -5.25 -17.68 -20.94
C SER A 97 -4.55 -16.66 -20.03
N LEU A 98 -4.54 -15.37 -20.38
CA LEU A 98 -4.02 -14.33 -19.49
C LEU A 98 -4.94 -14.16 -18.28
N ALA A 99 -6.25 -14.18 -18.50
CA ALA A 99 -7.24 -14.11 -17.43
C ALA A 99 -7.20 -15.36 -16.53
N ASP A 100 -6.93 -16.54 -17.10
CA ASP A 100 -6.64 -17.76 -16.35
C ASP A 100 -5.43 -17.60 -15.44
N GLU A 101 -4.30 -17.10 -15.97
CA GLU A 101 -3.08 -16.88 -15.19
C GLU A 101 -3.33 -15.91 -14.01
N VAL A 102 -4.09 -14.82 -14.24
CA VAL A 102 -4.46 -13.89 -13.16
C VAL A 102 -5.32 -14.59 -12.10
N ALA A 103 -6.33 -15.35 -12.52
CA ALA A 103 -7.24 -16.04 -11.61
C ALA A 103 -6.53 -17.12 -10.78
N ASP A 104 -5.63 -17.88 -11.38
CA ASP A 104 -4.85 -18.91 -10.69
C ASP A 104 -3.91 -18.29 -9.65
N ARG A 105 -3.23 -17.20 -10.01
CA ARG A 105 -2.35 -16.46 -9.08
C ARG A 105 -3.14 -15.78 -7.95
N TYR A 106 -4.34 -15.28 -8.23
CA TYR A 106 -5.23 -14.76 -7.20
C TYR A 106 -5.68 -15.86 -6.23
N ARG A 107 -6.18 -16.98 -6.76
CA ARG A 107 -6.64 -18.13 -5.96
C ARG A 107 -5.56 -18.66 -5.03
N ALA A 108 -4.31 -18.72 -5.52
CA ALA A 108 -3.16 -19.18 -4.74
C ALA A 108 -2.84 -18.31 -3.51
N GLN A 109 -3.33 -17.07 -3.42
CA GLN A 109 -3.12 -16.21 -2.25
C GLN A 109 -4.16 -16.42 -1.13
N GLU A 110 -5.31 -17.05 -1.42
CA GLU A 110 -6.35 -17.38 -0.44
C GLU A 110 -6.86 -16.18 0.38
N PHE A 111 -7.14 -15.04 -0.28
CA PHE A 111 -7.82 -13.92 0.38
C PHE A 111 -9.29 -14.23 0.67
N ASP A 112 -9.81 -13.82 1.83
CA ASP A 112 -11.25 -13.89 2.19
C ASP A 112 -12.08 -12.68 1.69
N ALA A 113 -11.65 -12.07 0.58
CA ALA A 113 -12.31 -10.92 -0.05
C ALA A 113 -13.52 -11.36 -0.88
N GLU A 114 -14.62 -10.61 -0.79
CA GLU A 114 -15.84 -10.85 -1.58
C GLU A 114 -15.89 -9.98 -2.85
N ASP A 115 -15.19 -8.85 -2.85
CA ASP A 115 -15.06 -7.93 -3.98
C ASP A 115 -13.60 -7.51 -4.21
N ALA A 116 -13.29 -7.06 -5.42
CA ALA A 116 -12.01 -6.45 -5.78
C ALA A 116 -12.17 -5.40 -6.89
N VAL A 117 -11.21 -4.46 -6.94
CA VAL A 117 -11.03 -3.57 -8.09
C VAL A 117 -9.80 -3.98 -8.88
N ILE A 118 -9.92 -4.01 -10.21
CA ILE A 118 -8.82 -4.31 -11.12
C ILE A 118 -8.18 -3.00 -11.61
N GLY A 119 -6.89 -2.85 -11.35
CA GLY A 119 -6.01 -1.87 -11.97
C GLY A 119 -5.16 -2.52 -13.05
N VAL A 120 -4.87 -1.77 -14.10
CA VAL A 120 -4.16 -2.28 -15.28
C VAL A 120 -3.24 -1.21 -15.83
N ASP A 121 -1.97 -1.57 -16.00
CA ASP A 121 -0.96 -0.81 -16.73
C ASP A 121 -0.60 -1.56 -18.01
N LEU A 122 -0.83 -0.92 -19.15
CA LEU A 122 -0.61 -1.50 -20.48
C LEU A 122 0.67 -0.97 -21.11
N PRO A 123 1.37 -1.76 -21.95
CA PRO A 123 2.43 -1.24 -22.79
C PRO A 123 1.92 -0.07 -23.63
N LYS A 124 2.70 1.02 -23.71
CA LYS A 124 2.36 2.22 -24.49
C LYS A 124 2.03 1.88 -25.96
N SER A 125 2.69 0.86 -26.50
CA SER A 125 2.44 0.35 -27.85
C SER A 125 1.02 -0.17 -28.08
N VAL A 126 0.32 -0.65 -27.04
CA VAL A 126 -1.08 -1.08 -27.18
C VAL A 126 -1.97 0.12 -27.50
N TYR A 127 -1.69 1.30 -26.93
CA TYR A 127 -2.42 2.53 -27.26
C TYR A 127 -2.12 3.01 -28.69
N VAL A 128 -0.87 2.90 -29.14
CA VAL A 128 -0.48 3.18 -30.53
C VAL A 128 -1.23 2.25 -31.49
N ARG A 129 -1.27 0.95 -31.19
CA ARG A 129 -1.96 -0.07 -32.00
C ARG A 129 -3.47 0.09 -32.00
N GLN A 130 -4.06 0.51 -30.88
CA GLN A 130 -5.47 0.89 -30.82
C GLN A 130 -5.74 2.05 -31.77
N ARG A 131 -4.93 3.13 -31.72
CA ARG A 131 -5.06 4.27 -32.64
C ARG A 131 -4.89 3.86 -34.10
N ALA A 132 -3.94 2.98 -34.40
CA ALA A 132 -3.72 2.44 -35.75
C ALA A 132 -4.96 1.70 -36.29
N MET A 133 -5.62 0.91 -35.44
CA MET A 133 -6.88 0.25 -35.80
C MET A 133 -8.03 1.24 -35.97
N GLU A 134 -8.15 2.26 -35.13
CA GLU A 134 -9.16 3.32 -35.31
C GLU A 134 -9.00 4.04 -36.65
N VAL A 135 -7.75 4.35 -37.03
CA VAL A 135 -7.40 4.96 -38.32
C VAL A 135 -7.69 4.01 -39.49
N PHE A 136 -7.47 2.70 -39.32
CA PHE A 136 -7.88 1.70 -40.32
C PHE A 136 -9.41 1.66 -40.48
N CYS A 137 -10.16 1.56 -39.38
CA CYS A 137 -11.61 1.54 -39.39
C CYS A 137 -12.19 2.80 -40.06
N ALA A 138 -11.62 3.98 -39.78
CA ALA A 138 -12.07 5.24 -40.37
C ALA A 138 -11.88 5.33 -41.90
N ALA A 139 -10.95 4.55 -42.47
CA ALA A 139 -10.77 4.45 -43.93
C ALA A 139 -11.53 3.28 -44.57
N SER A 140 -12.07 2.36 -43.78
CA SER A 140 -12.82 1.21 -44.29
C SER A 140 -14.25 1.60 -44.60
N SER A 141 -14.75 1.23 -45.78
CA SER A 141 -16.17 1.36 -46.13
C SER A 141 -17.06 0.33 -45.43
N ALA A 142 -16.47 -0.77 -44.94
CA ALA A 142 -17.20 -1.87 -44.31
C ALA A 142 -17.41 -1.66 -42.79
N VAL A 143 -16.51 -0.94 -42.12
CA VAL A 143 -16.58 -0.74 -40.67
C VAL A 143 -17.21 0.62 -40.38
N ARG A 144 -18.38 0.63 -39.73
CA ARG A 144 -19.04 1.89 -39.35
C ARG A 144 -18.25 2.57 -38.24
N LYS A 145 -18.21 3.90 -38.26
CA LYS A 145 -17.58 4.71 -37.21
C LYS A 145 -18.37 4.55 -35.91
N SER A 146 -17.88 3.70 -35.01
CA SER A 146 -18.37 3.52 -33.65
C SER A 146 -17.33 3.99 -32.63
N ALA A 147 -17.77 4.24 -31.40
CA ALA A 147 -16.84 4.40 -30.29
C ALA A 147 -16.31 3.01 -29.92
N ALA A 148 -15.09 2.69 -30.37
CA ALA A 148 -14.46 1.42 -30.05
C ALA A 148 -14.36 1.24 -28.52
N VAL A 149 -14.66 0.04 -28.04
CA VAL A 149 -14.51 -0.27 -26.60
C VAL A 149 -13.03 -0.17 -26.22
N GLY A 150 -12.75 0.58 -25.15
CA GLY A 150 -11.39 0.88 -24.72
C GLY A 150 -10.57 -0.38 -24.41
N VAL A 151 -9.31 -0.39 -24.87
CA VAL A 151 -8.18 -1.19 -24.33
C VAL A 151 -8.41 -1.97 -23.03
N LYS A 152 -8.28 -1.12 -22.01
CA LYS A 152 -8.25 -1.39 -20.60
C LYS A 152 -9.58 -1.93 -20.09
N ASP A 153 -10.69 -1.40 -20.57
CA ASP A 153 -12.02 -1.78 -20.10
C ASP A 153 -12.36 -3.21 -20.55
N ALA A 154 -12.03 -3.56 -21.81
CA ALA A 154 -12.17 -4.92 -22.29
C ALA A 154 -11.32 -5.91 -21.50
N LEU A 155 -10.06 -5.55 -21.20
CA LEU A 155 -9.20 -6.41 -20.40
C LEU A 155 -9.73 -6.60 -18.97
N LYS A 156 -10.13 -5.51 -18.30
CA LYS A 156 -10.73 -5.57 -16.97
C LYS A 156 -11.98 -6.44 -16.95
N HIS A 157 -12.81 -6.34 -17.98
CA HIS A 157 -14.02 -7.16 -18.13
C HIS A 157 -13.70 -8.64 -18.29
N VAL A 158 -12.79 -9.00 -19.21
CA VAL A 158 -12.40 -10.40 -19.46
C VAL A 158 -11.77 -11.02 -18.21
N VAL A 159 -10.84 -10.32 -17.57
CA VAL A 159 -10.21 -10.78 -16.32
C VAL A 159 -11.24 -10.85 -15.19
N GLY A 160 -12.11 -9.85 -15.07
CA GLY A 160 -13.11 -9.79 -14.02
C GLY A 160 -14.17 -10.88 -14.12
N GLN A 161 -14.63 -11.20 -15.33
CA GLN A 161 -15.51 -12.35 -15.56
C GLN A 161 -14.84 -13.66 -15.14
N ARG A 162 -13.56 -13.84 -15.47
CA ARG A 162 -12.83 -15.06 -15.12
C ARG A 162 -12.61 -15.20 -13.61
N LEU A 163 -12.26 -14.11 -12.94
CA LEU A 163 -12.15 -14.04 -11.48
C LEU A 163 -13.50 -14.33 -10.80
N ALA A 164 -14.59 -13.74 -11.28
CA ALA A 164 -15.92 -14.01 -10.74
C ALA A 164 -16.32 -15.50 -10.90
N ALA A 165 -16.11 -16.06 -12.10
CA ALA A 165 -16.49 -17.44 -12.39
C ALA A 165 -15.67 -18.49 -11.61
N THR A 166 -14.38 -18.23 -11.39
CA THR A 166 -13.44 -19.26 -10.88
C THR A 166 -12.91 -19.00 -9.48
N CYS A 167 -13.08 -17.77 -8.97
CA CYS A 167 -12.65 -17.37 -7.63
C CYS A 167 -13.82 -16.84 -6.78
N GLY A 168 -15.01 -16.63 -7.37
CA GLY A 168 -16.20 -16.18 -6.63
C GLY A 168 -16.12 -14.73 -6.15
N ILE A 169 -15.24 -13.90 -6.74
CA ILE A 169 -15.04 -12.50 -6.35
C ILE A 169 -15.77 -11.54 -7.30
N ALA A 170 -16.48 -10.56 -6.74
CA ALA A 170 -17.17 -9.52 -7.50
C ALA A 170 -16.21 -8.39 -7.94
N ILE A 171 -16.39 -7.87 -9.16
CA ILE A 171 -15.56 -6.79 -9.75
C ILE A 171 -16.44 -5.60 -10.17
N ASP A 172 -17.35 -5.19 -9.30
CA ASP A 172 -18.32 -4.11 -9.55
C ASP A 172 -18.20 -2.93 -8.55
N ASN A 173 -17.34 -3.05 -7.54
CA ASN A 173 -17.15 -2.05 -6.50
C ASN A 173 -15.81 -1.31 -6.63
N SER A 174 -15.84 -0.03 -7.01
CA SER A 174 -14.64 0.83 -7.10
C SER A 174 -14.00 1.14 -5.75
N ASP A 175 -14.76 1.04 -4.66
CA ASP A 175 -14.31 1.31 -3.29
C ASP A 175 -13.84 0.05 -2.57
N SER A 176 -13.71 -1.07 -3.28
CA SER A 176 -13.21 -2.33 -2.71
C SER A 176 -11.87 -2.12 -2.00
N GLN A 177 -11.74 -2.77 -0.85
CA GLN A 177 -10.49 -2.81 -0.09
C GLN A 177 -9.44 -3.72 -0.73
N MET A 178 -9.83 -4.59 -1.68
CA MET A 178 -8.94 -5.48 -2.41
C MET A 178 -8.64 -4.90 -3.79
N ARG A 179 -7.36 -4.81 -4.14
CA ARG A 179 -6.86 -4.33 -5.43
C ARG A 179 -6.05 -5.42 -6.11
N ILE A 180 -6.32 -5.60 -7.40
CA ILE A 180 -5.61 -6.50 -8.31
C ILE A 180 -4.96 -5.62 -9.37
N GLU A 181 -3.66 -5.36 -9.24
CA GLU A 181 -2.89 -4.50 -10.14
C GLU A 181 -2.10 -5.34 -11.14
N ILE A 182 -2.42 -5.20 -12.42
CA ILE A 182 -1.86 -5.99 -13.53
C ILE A 182 -0.99 -5.07 -14.39
N ALA A 183 0.32 -5.24 -14.35
CA ALA A 183 1.22 -4.54 -15.26
C ALA A 183 1.66 -5.46 -16.39
N LEU A 184 1.29 -5.12 -17.61
CA LEU A 184 1.62 -5.86 -18.82
C LEU A 184 2.85 -5.25 -19.51
N ALA A 185 3.70 -6.11 -20.06
CA ALA A 185 4.90 -5.72 -20.77
C ALA A 185 4.97 -6.39 -22.15
N HIS A 186 5.54 -5.68 -23.12
CA HIS A 186 5.85 -6.22 -24.44
C HIS A 186 7.12 -5.60 -25.01
N ALA A 187 8.24 -6.35 -24.92
CA ALA A 187 9.57 -5.84 -25.23
C ALA A 187 9.78 -5.49 -26.71
N GLU A 188 9.25 -6.32 -27.62
CA GLU A 188 9.41 -6.13 -29.07
C GLU A 188 8.87 -4.78 -29.57
N THR A 189 7.81 -4.28 -28.92
CA THR A 189 7.12 -3.05 -29.32
C THR A 189 7.34 -1.90 -28.34
N ALA A 190 8.29 -2.02 -27.40
CA ALA A 190 8.43 -1.06 -26.29
C ALA A 190 8.56 0.40 -26.80
N ASP A 191 9.15 0.58 -27.98
CA ASP A 191 9.45 1.89 -28.56
C ASP A 191 8.44 2.38 -29.62
N ASP A 192 7.34 1.65 -29.89
CA ASP A 192 6.34 2.01 -30.92
C ASP A 192 5.73 3.41 -30.74
N HIS A 193 5.75 3.92 -29.51
CA HIS A 193 5.21 5.23 -29.15
C HIS A 193 6.16 6.40 -29.45
N ARG A 194 7.46 6.16 -29.61
CA ARG A 194 8.48 7.21 -29.78
C ARG A 194 8.27 8.12 -30.99
N PRO A 195 7.85 7.64 -32.18
CA PRO A 195 7.64 8.50 -33.36
C PRO A 195 6.54 9.56 -33.22
N PHE A 196 5.68 9.44 -32.20
CA PHE A 196 4.59 10.36 -31.94
C PHE A 196 4.96 11.44 -30.93
N LEU A 197 6.09 11.30 -30.26
CA LEU A 197 6.55 12.25 -29.26
C LEU A 197 7.35 13.37 -29.92
N PRO A 198 7.29 14.58 -29.34
CA PRO A 198 8.15 15.66 -29.80
C PRO A 198 9.61 15.24 -29.74
N ALA A 199 10.35 15.53 -30.82
CA ALA A 199 11.79 15.29 -30.86
C ALA A 199 12.44 15.99 -29.65
N PRO A 200 13.39 15.35 -28.96
CA PRO A 200 14.13 16.02 -27.91
C PRO A 200 14.79 17.27 -28.51
N GLN A 201 14.45 18.45 -27.99
CA GLN A 201 15.04 19.71 -28.45
C GLN A 201 16.56 19.58 -28.34
N GLN A 202 17.26 19.65 -29.48
CA GLN A 202 18.71 19.72 -29.50
C GLN A 202 19.16 20.96 -28.74
N ASP A 203 20.02 20.77 -27.74
CA ASP A 203 20.55 21.86 -26.94
C ASP A 203 21.49 22.68 -27.83
N SER A 204 21.00 23.82 -28.34
CA SER A 204 21.72 24.72 -29.25
C SER A 204 22.89 25.49 -28.59
N ARG A 205 23.44 24.98 -27.48
CA ARG A 205 24.50 25.63 -26.71
C ARG A 205 25.89 25.14 -27.13
N PRO A 206 26.89 26.04 -27.18
CA PRO A 206 28.28 25.65 -27.40
C PRO A 206 28.79 24.77 -26.24
N PRO A 207 29.71 23.82 -26.49
CA PRO A 207 30.30 22.98 -25.46
C PRO A 207 30.95 23.82 -24.36
N GLY A 208 30.58 23.62 -23.08
CA GLY A 208 31.27 24.22 -21.93
C GLY A 208 30.54 25.34 -21.16
N ALA A 209 29.32 25.73 -21.55
CA ALA A 209 28.56 26.74 -20.78
C ALA A 209 28.08 26.19 -19.41
N PRO A 210 28.27 26.93 -18.29
CA PRO A 210 27.85 26.47 -16.97
C PRO A 210 26.33 26.25 -16.89
N ARG A 211 25.93 25.10 -16.32
CA ARG A 211 24.53 24.69 -16.23
C ARG A 211 23.85 25.33 -15.03
N SER A 212 22.70 25.98 -15.23
CA SER A 212 21.88 26.48 -14.11
C SER A 212 21.20 25.31 -13.39
N LYS A 213 21.00 25.43 -12.06
CA LYS A 213 20.31 24.41 -11.22
C LYS A 213 18.89 24.08 -11.72
N ALA A 214 18.22 25.04 -12.36
CA ALA A 214 16.90 24.83 -12.97
C ALA A 214 16.96 23.92 -14.22
N LYS A 215 18.02 24.01 -15.03
CA LYS A 215 18.14 23.23 -16.27
C LYS A 215 18.66 21.80 -16.03
N ALA A 216 19.45 21.59 -14.97
CA ALA A 216 19.82 20.24 -14.50
C ALA A 216 18.60 19.41 -14.03
N LYS A 217 17.58 20.06 -13.45
CA LYS A 217 16.28 19.43 -13.13
C LYS A 217 15.49 19.07 -14.39
N ALA A 218 15.57 19.89 -15.45
CA ALA A 218 14.97 19.62 -16.74
C ALA A 218 15.74 18.58 -17.59
N ASP A 219 17.06 18.42 -17.40
CA ASP A 219 17.87 17.32 -17.98
C ASP A 219 17.48 15.97 -17.37
N ARG A 220 17.29 15.89 -16.05
CA ARG A 220 16.80 14.66 -15.40
C ARG A 220 15.39 14.25 -15.83
N ALA A 221 14.57 15.18 -16.30
CA ALA A 221 13.27 14.90 -16.91
C ALA A 221 13.37 14.43 -18.37
N ARG A 222 14.51 14.65 -19.05
CA ARG A 222 14.76 14.27 -20.46
C ARG A 222 15.20 12.82 -20.64
N ASP A 223 15.85 12.24 -19.63
CA ASP A 223 16.18 10.80 -19.58
C ASP A 223 15.00 9.94 -19.08
N HIS A 224 13.87 10.57 -18.77
CA HIS A 224 12.71 9.88 -18.22
C HIS A 224 11.80 9.39 -19.34
N GLU A 225 11.45 8.11 -19.28
CA GLU A 225 10.48 7.55 -20.18
C GLU A 225 9.16 8.34 -20.06
N PRO A 226 8.57 8.78 -21.18
CA PRO A 226 7.37 9.62 -21.18
C PRO A 226 6.24 8.93 -20.42
N ASN A 227 5.51 9.68 -19.59
CA ASN A 227 4.35 9.13 -18.90
C ASN A 227 3.24 8.78 -19.91
N LEU A 228 2.36 7.86 -19.52
CA LEU A 228 1.30 7.38 -20.40
C LEU A 228 0.35 8.50 -20.88
N ALA A 229 0.04 9.47 -20.01
CA ALA A 229 -0.85 10.58 -20.34
C ALA A 229 -0.31 11.44 -21.49
N ALA A 230 1.00 11.68 -21.53
CA ALA A 230 1.65 12.41 -22.63
C ALA A 230 1.54 11.62 -23.94
N VAL A 231 1.83 10.31 -23.92
CA VAL A 231 1.70 9.46 -25.12
C VAL A 231 0.27 9.47 -25.66
N VAL A 232 -0.72 9.25 -24.80
CA VAL A 232 -2.14 9.24 -25.21
C VAL A 232 -2.58 10.62 -25.73
N GLY A 233 -2.10 11.70 -25.09
CA GLY A 233 -2.36 13.08 -25.54
C GLY A 233 -1.82 13.36 -26.94
N GLU A 234 -0.57 12.98 -27.22
CA GLU A 234 0.05 13.15 -28.55
C GLU A 234 -0.63 12.29 -29.61
N LEU A 235 -1.00 11.04 -29.28
CA LEU A 235 -1.74 10.16 -30.18
C LEU A 235 -3.12 10.72 -30.56
N ALA A 236 -3.80 11.36 -29.61
CA ALA A 236 -5.10 12.01 -29.85
C ALA A 236 -4.97 13.30 -30.67
N ALA A 237 -3.88 14.05 -30.53
CA ALA A 237 -3.61 15.26 -31.31
C ALA A 237 -3.13 14.95 -32.75
N CYS A 238 -2.62 13.75 -33.00
CA CYS A 238 -2.10 13.33 -34.30
C CYS A 238 -3.23 13.09 -35.32
N SER A 239 -3.14 13.78 -36.48
CA SER A 239 -4.07 13.60 -37.58
C SER A 239 -3.96 12.19 -38.19
N ASP A 240 -5.04 11.67 -38.76
CA ASP A 240 -5.04 10.34 -39.37
C ASP A 240 -4.00 10.20 -40.49
N ALA A 241 -3.77 11.28 -41.26
CA ALA A 241 -2.77 11.30 -42.33
C ALA A 241 -1.34 11.24 -41.78
N ASP A 242 -1.04 12.04 -40.75
CA ASP A 242 0.27 12.04 -40.09
C ASP A 242 0.54 10.71 -39.37
N PHE A 243 -0.51 10.12 -38.79
CA PHE A 243 -0.41 8.83 -38.12
C PHE A 243 -0.03 7.72 -39.11
N ARG A 244 -0.73 7.62 -40.26
CA ARG A 244 -0.42 6.64 -41.31
C ARG A 244 0.98 6.79 -41.88
N ALA A 245 1.52 8.00 -41.92
CA ALA A 245 2.88 8.26 -42.37
C ALA A 245 3.94 7.70 -41.40
N ARG A 246 3.61 7.49 -40.12
CA ARG A 246 4.54 7.07 -39.07
C ARG A 246 4.34 5.63 -38.61
N PHE A 247 3.13 5.07 -38.74
CA PHE A 247 2.81 3.74 -38.23
C PHE A 247 1.79 2.99 -39.13
N PRO A 248 1.99 1.68 -39.39
CA PRO A 248 1.10 0.90 -40.25
C PRO A 248 -0.35 0.86 -39.74
N CYS A 249 -1.32 1.07 -40.64
CA CYS A 249 -2.76 0.98 -40.36
C CYS A 249 -3.40 0.03 -41.40
N PRO A 250 -3.72 -1.23 -41.08
CA PRO A 250 -3.73 -1.82 -39.73
C PRO A 250 -2.31 -2.08 -39.17
N PRO A 251 -2.16 -2.18 -37.84
CA PRO A 251 -0.90 -2.55 -37.20
C PRO A 251 -0.40 -3.90 -37.71
N ARG A 252 0.93 -4.07 -37.78
CA ARG A 252 1.55 -5.36 -38.09
C ARG A 252 1.48 -6.28 -36.88
N ALA A 253 1.32 -7.58 -37.12
CA ALA A 253 1.47 -8.58 -36.07
C ALA A 253 2.89 -8.55 -35.50
N ALA A 254 3.02 -8.75 -34.20
CA ALA A 254 4.31 -8.96 -33.54
C ALA A 254 4.59 -10.46 -33.44
N ALA A 255 5.86 -10.81 -33.24
CA ALA A 255 6.26 -12.21 -33.06
C ALA A 255 5.90 -12.73 -31.66
N GLY A 256 6.00 -11.87 -30.64
CA GLY A 256 5.67 -12.18 -29.25
C GLY A 256 4.26 -11.73 -28.84
N ARG A 257 3.69 -12.42 -27.84
CA ARG A 257 2.56 -11.91 -27.05
C ARG A 257 3.05 -11.06 -25.88
N ALA A 258 2.24 -10.09 -25.48
CA ALA A 258 2.42 -9.39 -24.22
C ALA A 258 2.31 -10.37 -23.04
N ARG A 259 3.00 -10.05 -21.95
CA ARG A 259 3.06 -10.88 -20.74
C ARG A 259 2.80 -10.05 -19.49
N ILE A 260 2.38 -10.72 -18.42
CA ILE A 260 2.31 -10.13 -17.09
C ILE A 260 3.74 -9.83 -16.62
N GLY A 261 4.12 -8.56 -16.62
CA GLY A 261 5.38 -8.09 -16.05
C GLY A 261 5.33 -8.11 -14.52
N SER A 262 4.23 -7.64 -13.95
CA SER A 262 3.92 -7.81 -12.52
C SER A 262 2.42 -7.98 -12.29
N LEU A 263 2.09 -8.71 -11.22
CA LEU A 263 0.73 -8.83 -10.69
C LEU A 263 0.83 -8.61 -9.19
N GLU A 264 0.33 -7.49 -8.72
CA GLU A 264 0.29 -7.15 -7.30
C GLU A 264 -1.12 -7.30 -6.75
N LEU A 265 -1.22 -8.06 -5.66
CA LEU A 265 -2.47 -8.30 -4.94
C LEU A 265 -2.35 -7.59 -3.60
N ARG A 266 -3.13 -6.53 -3.43
CA ARG A 266 -3.04 -5.64 -2.26
C ARG A 266 -4.40 -5.49 -1.61
N ARG A 267 -4.46 -5.69 -0.30
CA ARG A 267 -5.62 -5.37 0.52
C ARG A 267 -5.30 -4.27 1.51
N ALA A 268 -6.29 -3.43 1.79
CA ALA A 268 -6.22 -2.45 2.87
C ALA A 268 -5.84 -3.13 4.19
N SER A 269 -5.02 -2.44 4.99
CA SER A 269 -4.56 -2.93 6.29
C SER A 269 -5.72 -3.17 7.26
N LEU A 270 -5.55 -4.16 8.13
CA LEU A 270 -6.43 -4.41 9.28
C LEU A 270 -5.77 -3.85 10.54
N PHE A 271 -6.53 -3.23 11.43
CA PHE A 271 -5.98 -2.60 12.63
C PHE A 271 -6.49 -3.30 13.88
N VAL A 272 -5.57 -3.66 14.78
CA VAL A 272 -5.87 -4.24 16.09
C VAL A 272 -5.36 -3.30 17.17
N GLY A 273 -6.25 -2.78 18.01
CA GLY A 273 -5.92 -1.85 19.09
C GLY A 273 -5.98 -2.51 20.47
N GLY A 274 -5.19 -2.02 21.42
CA GLY A 274 -5.22 -2.48 22.81
C GLY A 274 -4.33 -1.64 23.72
N ARG A 275 -4.01 -2.21 24.89
CA ARG A 275 -3.00 -1.67 25.81
C ARG A 275 -1.98 -2.76 26.13
N TYR A 276 -0.69 -2.44 26.12
CA TYR A 276 0.35 -3.40 26.51
C TYR A 276 0.93 -3.07 27.87
N LEU A 277 1.27 -4.12 28.61
CA LEU A 277 2.14 -4.08 29.76
C LEU A 277 3.49 -4.64 29.35
N LYS A 278 4.55 -4.06 29.89
CA LYS A 278 5.92 -4.53 29.78
C LYS A 278 6.41 -4.76 31.20
N LEU A 279 6.44 -6.02 31.60
CA LEU A 279 6.65 -6.45 32.98
C LEU A 279 8.13 -6.57 33.33
N GLU A 280 9.00 -6.71 32.33
CA GLU A 280 10.44 -6.86 32.48
C GLU A 280 11.21 -5.69 31.86
N ARG A 281 12.44 -5.49 32.34
CA ARG A 281 13.41 -4.53 31.79
C ARG A 281 14.19 -5.21 30.64
N ASN A 282 14.94 -4.43 29.87
CA ASN A 282 15.74 -4.87 28.72
C ASN A 282 14.92 -5.40 27.51
N ILE A 283 13.70 -4.89 27.33
CA ILE A 283 12.84 -5.17 26.17
C ILE A 283 12.54 -3.85 25.45
N SER A 284 12.87 -3.71 24.18
CA SER A 284 12.57 -2.48 23.43
C SER A 284 11.10 -2.43 23.02
N GLN A 285 10.58 -1.26 22.66
CA GLN A 285 9.22 -1.18 22.11
C GLN A 285 9.16 -1.78 20.69
N THR A 286 10.12 -1.42 19.84
CA THR A 286 10.28 -1.94 18.48
C THR A 286 11.66 -2.60 18.36
N PRO A 287 11.91 -3.48 17.36
CA PRO A 287 13.20 -4.14 17.20
C PRO A 287 14.35 -3.12 17.24
N PHE A 288 15.26 -3.28 18.20
CA PHE A 288 16.35 -2.31 18.40
C PHE A 288 17.62 -2.78 17.70
N ILE A 289 17.79 -2.32 16.47
CA ILE A 289 18.91 -2.70 15.59
C ILE A 289 19.72 -1.44 15.26
N VAL A 290 21.03 -1.50 15.49
CA VAL A 290 22.01 -0.44 15.14
C VAL A 290 23.13 -1.10 14.35
N ASP A 291 23.44 -0.57 13.17
CA ASP A 291 24.46 -1.12 12.26
C ASP A 291 24.31 -2.63 11.99
N GLY A 292 23.06 -3.09 11.86
CA GLY A 292 22.72 -4.50 11.64
C GLY A 292 22.82 -5.39 12.89
N GLN A 293 23.29 -4.85 14.02
CA GLN A 293 23.38 -5.58 15.28
C GLN A 293 22.18 -5.31 16.17
N ARG A 294 21.59 -6.38 16.69
CA ARG A 294 20.44 -6.34 17.59
C ARG A 294 20.93 -6.06 19.02
N LEU A 295 20.50 -4.94 19.60
CA LEU A 295 20.96 -4.46 20.90
C LEU A 295 20.16 -5.02 22.09
N VAL A 296 18.91 -5.42 21.86
CA VAL A 296 18.10 -6.18 22.83
C VAL A 296 17.37 -7.31 22.11
N GLU A 297 17.30 -8.45 22.78
CA GLU A 297 16.75 -9.68 22.19
C GLU A 297 15.25 -9.58 21.89
N LEU A 298 14.47 -8.96 22.77
CA LEU A 298 13.01 -8.91 22.66
C LEU A 298 12.50 -7.50 22.36
N SER A 299 11.40 -7.42 21.62
CA SER A 299 10.61 -6.20 21.49
C SER A 299 9.12 -6.43 21.71
N VAL A 300 8.44 -5.41 22.26
CA VAL A 300 6.97 -5.38 22.43
C VAL A 300 6.27 -5.62 21.09
N ALA A 301 6.78 -4.98 20.02
CA ALA A 301 6.26 -5.11 18.66
C ALA A 301 6.27 -6.56 18.16
N GLU A 302 7.36 -7.31 18.34
CA GLU A 302 7.41 -8.71 17.89
C GLU A 302 6.54 -9.62 18.75
N ILE A 303 6.57 -9.45 20.08
CA ILE A 303 5.78 -10.29 20.99
C ILE A 303 4.28 -10.20 20.71
N ILE A 304 3.78 -9.00 20.37
CA ILE A 304 2.35 -8.78 20.09
C ILE A 304 2.03 -8.96 18.60
N GLY A 305 2.91 -8.45 17.73
CA GLY A 305 2.68 -8.37 16.30
C GLY A 305 2.78 -9.71 15.58
N GLU A 306 3.71 -10.59 15.97
CA GLU A 306 3.86 -11.90 15.32
C GLU A 306 2.61 -12.80 15.46
N PRO A 307 2.00 -12.97 16.65
CA PRO A 307 0.74 -13.70 16.76
C PRO A 307 -0.39 -13.10 15.94
N LEU A 308 -0.50 -11.77 15.88
CA LEU A 308 -1.53 -11.09 15.09
C LEU A 308 -1.30 -11.24 13.59
N ARG A 309 -0.05 -11.11 13.13
CA ARG A 309 0.35 -11.37 11.74
C ARG A 309 0.03 -12.80 11.32
N ALA A 310 0.30 -13.78 12.18
CA ALA A 310 -0.03 -15.17 11.92
C ALA A 310 -1.55 -15.38 11.84
N LEU A 311 -2.31 -14.77 12.76
CA LEU A 311 -3.78 -14.85 12.81
C LEU A 311 -4.44 -14.24 11.55
N THR A 312 -3.96 -13.09 11.08
CA THR A 312 -4.48 -12.38 9.89
C THR A 312 -3.86 -12.85 8.58
N ARG A 313 -2.82 -13.69 8.67
CA ARG A 313 -1.94 -14.10 7.57
C ARG A 313 -1.35 -12.90 6.81
N SER A 314 -1.09 -11.79 7.49
CA SER A 314 -0.52 -10.59 6.89
C SER A 314 0.92 -10.77 6.41
N ASP A 315 1.31 -9.99 5.40
CA ASP A 315 2.69 -9.94 4.90
C ASP A 315 3.66 -9.42 5.95
N ALA A 316 3.23 -8.38 6.67
CA ALA A 316 4.02 -7.69 7.68
C ALA A 316 3.09 -7.00 8.69
N TYR A 317 3.67 -6.37 9.70
CA TYR A 317 2.93 -5.57 10.66
C TYR A 317 3.74 -4.36 11.14
N ASN A 318 3.05 -3.33 11.60
CA ASN A 318 3.64 -2.18 12.29
C ASN A 318 2.95 -1.99 13.64
N LEU A 319 3.72 -1.95 14.74
CA LEU A 319 3.19 -1.53 16.04
C LEU A 319 3.42 -0.03 16.26
N VAL A 320 2.36 0.68 16.62
CA VAL A 320 2.40 2.11 16.97
C VAL A 320 1.80 2.31 18.35
N GLY A 321 2.63 2.75 19.30
CA GLY A 321 2.21 3.08 20.66
C GLY A 321 1.94 4.57 20.83
N SER A 322 1.13 4.93 21.84
CA SER A 322 0.95 6.33 22.25
C SER A 322 2.16 6.78 23.06
N GLY A 323 3.24 7.09 22.34
CA GLY A 323 4.59 7.26 22.88
C GLY A 323 5.32 5.95 23.15
N ARG A 324 6.48 6.06 23.80
CA ARG A 324 7.38 4.93 24.07
C ARG A 324 8.18 5.10 25.35
N GLU A 325 8.58 3.98 25.94
CA GLU A 325 9.53 3.92 27.04
C GLU A 325 10.88 3.34 26.58
N ASP A 326 11.94 3.59 27.35
CA ASP A 326 13.26 3.03 27.09
C ASP A 326 13.28 1.52 27.40
N ALA A 327 14.26 0.79 26.86
CA ALA A 327 14.34 -0.67 27.01
C ALA A 327 14.42 -1.13 28.48
N ASP A 328 15.07 -0.33 29.33
CA ASP A 328 15.21 -0.56 30.77
C ASP A 328 14.00 -0.11 31.60
N VAL A 329 12.93 0.43 31.00
CA VAL A 329 11.74 0.97 31.70
C VAL A 329 10.55 0.03 31.56
N ARG A 330 9.85 -0.28 32.67
CA ARG A 330 8.62 -1.09 32.61
C ARG A 330 7.40 -0.25 32.26
N MET A 331 6.37 -0.89 31.71
CA MET A 331 5.04 -0.31 31.48
C MET A 331 4.02 -1.11 32.28
N LEU A 332 3.48 -0.53 33.34
CA LEU A 332 2.63 -1.17 34.34
C LEU A 332 1.19 -0.61 34.33
N GLY A 333 0.46 -0.83 35.42
CA GLY A 333 -0.89 -0.30 35.64
C GLY A 333 -1.90 -0.73 34.59
N ALA A 334 -2.50 0.22 33.88
CA ALA A 334 -3.46 -0.04 32.81
C ALA A 334 -2.78 -0.41 31.47
N GLY A 335 -1.47 -0.22 31.35
CA GLY A 335 -0.72 -0.41 30.12
C GLY A 335 -0.77 0.78 29.16
N ARG A 336 0.16 0.80 28.21
CA ARG A 336 0.24 1.84 27.18
C ARG A 336 -0.69 1.51 26.00
N PRO A 337 -1.54 2.44 25.59
CA PRO A 337 -2.31 2.33 24.34
C PRO A 337 -1.45 2.13 23.10
N PHE A 338 -1.87 1.25 22.21
CA PHE A 338 -1.20 0.98 20.94
C PHE A 338 -2.19 0.43 19.90
N TYR A 339 -1.80 0.48 18.63
CA TYR A 339 -2.37 -0.39 17.61
C TYR A 339 -1.28 -1.16 16.87
N VAL A 340 -1.68 -2.28 16.26
CA VAL A 340 -0.92 -3.04 15.28
C VAL A 340 -1.64 -2.93 13.94
N GLU A 341 -0.96 -2.36 12.96
CA GLU A 341 -1.37 -2.39 11.56
C GLU A 341 -0.90 -3.73 10.97
N CYS A 342 -1.85 -4.58 10.58
CA CYS A 342 -1.61 -5.83 9.86
C CYS A 342 -1.66 -5.56 8.36
N ILE A 343 -0.51 -5.67 7.68
CA ILE A 343 -0.33 -5.23 6.29
C ILE A 343 -0.73 -6.36 5.33
N ASN A 344 -1.55 -6.03 4.33
CA ASN A 344 -2.03 -6.95 3.30
C ASN A 344 -2.59 -8.28 3.87
N PRO A 345 -3.59 -8.23 4.79
CA PRO A 345 -4.13 -9.41 5.45
C PRO A 345 -4.90 -10.30 4.46
N ARG A 346 -4.73 -11.63 4.58
CA ARG A 346 -5.53 -12.60 3.81
C ARG A 346 -6.82 -12.94 4.53
N THR A 347 -6.83 -12.80 5.86
CA THR A 347 -7.99 -13.05 6.71
C THR A 347 -8.36 -11.77 7.45
N THR A 348 -9.55 -11.25 7.20
CA THR A 348 -10.11 -10.08 7.90
C THR A 348 -11.36 -10.38 8.69
N ARG A 349 -12.06 -11.49 8.36
CA ARG A 349 -13.26 -11.93 9.08
C ARG A 349 -12.85 -12.63 10.37
N LEU A 350 -12.46 -11.86 11.37
CA LEU A 350 -12.04 -12.36 12.68
C LEU A 350 -13.16 -12.16 13.70
N ALA A 351 -13.53 -13.24 14.38
CA ALA A 351 -14.38 -13.16 15.56
C ALA A 351 -13.60 -12.48 16.70
N PRO A 352 -14.26 -11.65 17.55
CA PRO A 352 -13.59 -10.98 18.67
C PRO A 352 -12.82 -11.94 19.59
N ASP A 353 -13.33 -13.16 19.78
CA ASP A 353 -12.68 -14.15 20.65
C ASP A 353 -11.36 -14.70 20.08
N GLN A 354 -11.18 -14.69 18.76
CA GLN A 354 -9.89 -15.05 18.13
C GLN A 354 -8.80 -14.03 18.46
N ILE A 355 -9.16 -12.74 18.50
CA ILE A 355 -8.23 -11.68 18.89
C ILE A 355 -7.93 -11.76 20.39
N ARG A 356 -8.94 -12.01 21.22
CA ARG A 356 -8.75 -12.22 22.67
C ARG A 356 -7.93 -13.47 22.99
N GLU A 357 -7.88 -14.45 22.10
CA GLU A 357 -7.03 -15.62 22.28
C GLU A 357 -5.54 -15.25 22.24
N VAL A 358 -5.14 -14.22 21.50
CA VAL A 358 -3.76 -13.70 21.54
C VAL A 358 -3.42 -13.19 22.94
N GLU A 359 -4.33 -12.45 23.58
CA GLU A 359 -4.13 -12.00 24.97
C GLU A 359 -4.00 -13.19 25.94
N ARG A 360 -4.90 -14.17 25.81
CA ARG A 360 -4.90 -15.37 26.66
C ARG A 360 -3.64 -16.21 26.45
N ALA A 361 -3.14 -16.30 25.22
CA ALA A 361 -1.91 -17.01 24.90
C ALA A 361 -0.69 -16.37 25.56
N LEU A 362 -0.55 -15.04 25.47
CA LEU A 362 0.52 -14.29 26.14
C LEU A 362 0.45 -14.46 27.67
N ALA A 363 -0.76 -14.48 28.24
CA ALA A 363 -0.95 -14.70 29.68
C ALA A 363 -0.54 -16.12 30.09
N ARG A 364 -0.97 -17.16 29.35
CA ARG A 364 -0.63 -18.56 29.64
C ARG A 364 0.86 -18.84 29.50
N SER A 365 1.54 -18.19 28.58
CA SER A 365 2.99 -18.35 28.41
C SER A 365 3.81 -17.53 29.40
N ALA A 366 3.17 -16.83 30.35
CA ALA A 366 3.82 -15.89 31.26
C ALA A 366 4.74 -14.90 30.53
N SER A 367 4.31 -14.44 29.35
CA SER A 367 5.10 -13.54 28.50
C SER A 367 5.52 -12.27 29.28
N PRO A 368 6.75 -11.76 29.06
CA PRO A 368 7.20 -10.53 29.71
C PRO A 368 6.46 -9.28 29.20
N VAL A 369 5.72 -9.43 28.09
CA VAL A 369 4.77 -8.44 27.57
C VAL A 369 3.38 -9.05 27.57
N GLN A 370 2.43 -8.33 28.17
CA GLN A 370 1.02 -8.73 28.24
C GLN A 370 0.16 -7.70 27.51
N THR A 371 -0.98 -8.11 26.99
CA THR A 371 -1.96 -7.20 26.36
C THR A 371 -3.27 -7.18 27.12
N ARG A 372 -4.00 -6.07 26.98
CA ARG A 372 -5.34 -5.87 27.53
C ARG A 372 -6.22 -5.20 26.50
N ARG A 373 -7.48 -5.63 26.45
CA ARG A 373 -8.53 -5.06 25.61
C ARG A 373 -8.19 -5.11 24.11
N LEU A 374 -7.48 -6.13 23.64
CA LEU A 374 -7.24 -6.32 22.20
C LEU A 374 -8.58 -6.45 21.46
N GLN A 375 -8.74 -5.63 20.43
CA GLN A 375 -9.91 -5.66 19.54
C GLN A 375 -9.58 -5.07 18.17
N LEU A 376 -10.43 -5.34 17.18
CA LEU A 376 -10.39 -4.62 15.91
C LEU A 376 -10.73 -3.15 16.17
N ILE A 377 -10.05 -2.25 15.47
CA ILE A 377 -10.34 -0.81 15.49
C ILE A 377 -10.51 -0.31 14.05
N ALA A 378 -11.23 0.81 13.89
CA ALA A 378 -11.33 1.47 12.60
C ALA A 378 -10.03 2.25 12.31
N PRO A 379 -9.68 2.46 11.02
CA PRO A 379 -8.54 3.33 10.67
C PRO A 379 -8.61 4.73 11.29
N ALA A 380 -9.82 5.28 11.47
CA ALA A 380 -10.04 6.58 12.11
C ALA A 380 -9.57 6.62 13.58
N ASP A 381 -9.63 5.50 14.29
CA ASP A 381 -9.23 5.41 15.70
C ASP A 381 -7.71 5.52 15.90
N THR A 382 -6.92 5.37 14.84
CA THR A 382 -5.46 5.46 14.91
C THR A 382 -4.96 6.88 15.21
N ALA A 383 -5.74 7.92 14.89
CA ALA A 383 -5.36 9.32 15.13
C ALA A 383 -5.21 9.62 16.64
N VAL A 384 -6.09 9.04 17.47
CA VAL A 384 -6.12 9.21 18.93
C VAL A 384 -4.81 8.76 19.59
N ILE A 385 -4.13 7.75 19.05
CA ILE A 385 -2.83 7.29 19.56
C ILE A 385 -1.77 8.37 19.43
N LYS A 386 -1.74 9.07 18.28
CA LYS A 386 -0.76 10.13 17.98
C LYS A 386 -1.04 11.40 18.80
N GLU A 387 -2.30 11.80 18.90
CA GLU A 387 -2.72 12.92 19.75
C GLU A 387 -2.41 12.65 21.24
N GLY A 388 -2.59 11.39 21.66
CA GLY A 388 -2.28 10.94 23.02
C GLY A 388 -0.79 11.05 23.38
N GLU A 389 0.08 10.82 22.41
CA GLU A 389 1.53 10.95 22.58
C GLU A 389 1.90 12.39 22.94
N GLU A 390 1.30 13.35 22.24
CA GLU A 390 1.64 14.77 22.29
C GLU A 390 0.99 15.53 23.46
N HIS A 391 -0.18 15.10 23.94
CA HIS A 391 -0.97 15.92 24.86
C HIS A 391 -1.30 15.29 26.21
N LYS A 392 -1.40 13.96 26.31
CA LYS A 392 -1.87 13.33 27.54
C LYS A 392 -0.80 13.25 28.61
N SER A 393 -1.19 13.31 29.89
CA SER A 393 -0.26 13.14 31.01
C SER A 393 0.21 11.70 31.14
N LYS A 394 1.37 11.53 31.78
CA LYS A 394 1.98 10.23 32.07
C LYS A 394 2.38 10.18 33.54
N HIS A 395 2.18 9.02 34.16
CA HIS A 395 2.52 8.76 35.55
C HIS A 395 3.69 7.80 35.62
N TYR A 396 4.65 8.09 36.48
CA TYR A 396 5.87 7.33 36.64
C TYR A 396 6.15 7.06 38.10
N CYS A 397 6.83 5.95 38.38
CA CYS A 397 7.45 5.65 39.65
C CYS A 397 8.93 5.34 39.42
N ALA A 398 9.80 6.03 40.14
CA ALA A 398 11.25 5.85 40.04
C ALA A 398 11.83 5.40 41.39
N LEU A 399 12.82 4.51 41.33
CA LEU A 399 13.75 4.27 42.43
C LEU A 399 14.94 5.20 42.23
N VAL A 400 15.14 6.09 43.19
CA VAL A 400 16.17 7.12 43.15
C VAL A 400 17.16 6.91 44.28
N TRP A 401 18.45 7.02 43.95
CA TRP A 401 19.52 7.09 44.93
C TRP A 401 20.00 8.53 45.08
N LEU A 402 20.20 8.98 46.31
CA LEU A 402 20.75 10.29 46.64
C LEU A 402 22.08 10.14 47.38
N ALA A 403 23.12 10.88 46.96
CA ALA A 403 24.44 10.79 47.57
C ALA A 403 24.44 11.20 49.06
N GLN A 404 23.54 12.09 49.46
CA GLN A 404 23.31 12.46 50.85
C GLN A 404 21.83 12.23 51.18
N PRO A 405 21.51 11.51 52.29
CA PRO A 405 20.13 11.35 52.72
C PRO A 405 19.51 12.70 53.05
N LEU A 406 18.26 12.89 52.65
CA LEU A 406 17.45 14.06 52.98
C LEU A 406 16.83 13.92 54.36
N SER A 407 16.78 15.03 55.10
CA SER A 407 15.94 15.12 56.28
C SER A 407 14.47 15.07 55.90
N GLU A 408 13.61 14.60 56.82
CA GLU A 408 12.16 14.59 56.61
C GLU A 408 11.60 15.98 56.27
N ALA A 409 12.16 17.02 56.91
CA ALA A 409 11.80 18.41 56.62
C ALA A 409 12.09 18.80 55.17
N ARG A 410 13.25 18.38 54.62
CA ARG A 410 13.61 18.68 53.23
C ARG A 410 12.73 17.92 52.23
N VAL A 411 12.39 16.67 52.53
CA VAL A 411 11.42 15.90 51.72
C VAL A 411 10.06 16.60 51.70
N ALA A 412 9.56 17.02 52.87
CA ALA A 412 8.29 17.73 52.99
C ALA A 412 8.31 19.07 52.23
N GLU A 413 9.42 19.80 52.28
CA GLU A 413 9.61 21.05 51.54
C GLU A 413 9.56 20.84 50.02
N ILE A 414 10.28 19.85 49.48
CA ILE A 414 10.28 19.57 48.04
C ILE A 414 8.89 19.13 47.58
N ASN A 415 8.24 18.23 48.33
CA ASN A 415 6.87 17.81 48.05
C ASN A 415 5.90 18.99 48.10
N ALA A 416 6.05 19.91 49.06
CA ALA A 416 5.24 21.12 49.16
C ALA A 416 5.44 22.07 47.97
N ALA A 417 6.69 22.31 47.57
CA ALA A 417 7.03 23.17 46.45
C ALA A 417 6.46 22.67 45.11
N ALA A 418 6.33 21.35 44.95
CA ALA A 418 5.83 20.75 43.72
C ALA A 418 4.30 20.54 43.68
N ARG A 419 3.54 20.84 44.75
CA ARG A 419 2.08 20.59 44.82
C ARG A 419 1.27 21.29 43.74
N HIS A 420 1.72 22.44 43.26
CA HIS A 420 1.04 23.23 42.22
C HIS A 420 1.64 23.03 40.82
N GLY A 421 2.40 21.95 40.67
CA GLY A 421 3.17 21.63 39.49
C GLY A 421 4.47 22.41 39.40
N LEU A 422 5.47 21.77 38.79
CA LEU A 422 6.84 22.27 38.68
C LEU A 422 7.20 22.52 37.21
N LEU A 423 7.53 23.76 36.87
CA LEU A 423 8.02 24.10 35.53
C LEU A 423 9.51 23.77 35.41
N LEU A 424 9.84 22.96 34.41
CA LEU A 424 11.18 22.53 34.05
C LEU A 424 11.62 23.20 32.75
N GLN A 425 12.90 23.53 32.67
CA GLN A 425 13.61 23.81 31.42
C GLN A 425 14.48 22.62 31.09
N GLN A 426 14.05 21.80 30.12
CA GLN A 426 14.79 20.60 29.70
C GLN A 426 15.47 20.84 28.36
N MET A 427 16.80 20.86 28.34
CA MET A 427 17.54 20.71 27.10
C MET A 427 17.37 19.29 26.57
N THR A 428 17.60 19.11 25.28
CA THR A 428 17.58 17.79 24.65
C THR A 428 18.66 16.92 25.32
N PRO A 429 18.29 15.77 25.94
CA PRO A 429 19.21 14.98 26.74
C PRO A 429 20.46 14.54 25.99
N VAL A 430 21.61 14.50 26.68
CA VAL A 430 22.89 14.09 26.08
C VAL A 430 22.76 12.76 25.33
N ARG A 431 22.16 11.75 25.96
CA ARG A 431 22.00 10.39 25.40
C ARG A 431 21.17 10.33 24.12
N VAL A 432 20.42 11.38 23.76
CA VAL A 432 19.61 11.43 22.53
C VAL A 432 20.10 12.49 21.53
N LEU A 433 21.18 13.21 21.83
CA LEU A 433 21.72 14.26 20.93
C LEU A 433 22.15 13.72 19.57
N HIS A 434 22.59 12.46 19.49
CA HIS A 434 22.96 11.82 18.21
C HIS A 434 21.79 11.69 17.23
N ARG A 435 20.54 11.79 17.72
CA ARG A 435 19.31 11.59 16.94
C ARG A 435 18.33 12.76 16.99
N ARG A 436 18.55 13.76 17.85
CA ARG A 436 17.65 14.89 18.04
C ARG A 436 18.44 16.19 18.09
N ALA A 437 17.91 17.21 17.42
CA ALA A 437 18.48 18.55 17.45
C ALA A 437 18.52 19.09 18.90
N PRO A 438 19.58 19.84 19.26
CA PRO A 438 19.69 20.45 20.57
C PRO A 438 18.67 21.58 20.70
N LEU A 439 17.64 21.37 21.53
CA LEU A 439 16.66 22.40 21.90
C LEU A 439 16.34 22.34 23.40
N THR A 440 16.06 23.49 23.99
CA THR A 440 15.47 23.62 25.32
C THR A 440 13.95 23.71 25.21
N ARG A 441 13.23 22.89 25.97
CA ARG A 441 11.77 22.88 25.99
C ARG A 441 11.26 23.07 27.41
N PRO A 442 10.31 24.00 27.63
CA PRO A 442 9.57 24.04 28.87
C PRO A 442 8.73 22.77 28.99
N LYS A 443 8.74 22.16 30.18
CA LYS A 443 7.92 20.99 30.53
C LYS A 443 7.39 21.15 31.93
N ARG A 444 6.15 20.74 32.20
CA ARG A 444 5.59 20.78 33.55
C ARG A 444 5.47 19.38 34.14
N LEU A 445 5.95 19.22 35.37
CA LEU A 445 5.48 18.15 36.24
C LEU A 445 4.16 18.61 36.87
N LEU A 446 3.13 17.81 36.74
CA LEU A 446 1.80 18.09 37.27
C LEU A 446 1.73 17.73 38.75
N ALA A 447 2.41 16.65 39.15
CA ALA A 447 2.55 16.21 40.53
C ALA A 447 3.93 15.56 40.76
N LEU A 448 4.43 15.67 41.99
CA LEU A 448 5.66 15.04 42.45
C LEU A 448 5.48 14.60 43.90
N GLU A 449 5.82 13.35 44.19
CA GLU A 449 5.82 12.79 45.54
C GLU A 449 7.13 12.03 45.76
N ILE A 450 7.90 12.46 46.75
CA ILE A 450 9.12 11.80 47.20
C ILE A 450 8.81 11.13 48.54
N ALA A 451 9.09 9.84 48.63
CA ALA A 451 8.99 9.04 49.84
C ALA A 451 10.33 8.35 50.12
N HIS A 452 10.85 8.50 51.34
CA HIS A 452 12.03 7.77 51.78
C HIS A 452 11.70 6.28 51.93
N ILE A 453 12.63 5.42 51.50
CA ILE A 453 12.53 3.96 51.69
C ILE A 453 13.47 3.56 52.82
N GLU A 454 14.77 3.64 52.57
CA GLU A 454 15.83 3.34 53.53
C GLU A 454 17.14 3.97 53.08
N GLY A 455 17.99 4.37 54.04
CA GLY A 455 19.32 4.93 53.75
C GLY A 455 19.29 6.03 52.69
N HIS A 456 19.91 5.76 51.54
CA HIS A 456 20.04 6.67 50.40
C HIS A 456 18.95 6.52 49.33
N PHE A 457 17.98 5.64 49.54
CA PHE A 457 17.00 5.24 48.53
C PHE A 457 15.63 5.88 48.76
N TYR A 458 15.06 6.38 47.68
CA TYR A 458 13.79 7.09 47.65
C TYR A 458 12.91 6.55 46.53
N ARG A 459 11.62 6.45 46.81
CA ARG A 459 10.60 6.27 45.78
C ARG A 459 10.10 7.64 45.34
N VAL A 460 10.12 7.91 44.06
CA VAL A 460 9.67 9.18 43.49
C VAL A 460 8.55 8.93 42.49
N ARG A 461 7.34 9.37 42.82
CA ARG A 461 6.21 9.36 41.88
C ARG A 461 6.07 10.69 41.19
N ILE A 462 5.86 10.64 39.89
CA ILE A 462 5.86 11.82 39.01
C ILE A 462 4.67 11.73 38.08
N GLU A 463 3.83 12.76 38.05
CA GLU A 463 2.92 13.00 36.94
C GLU A 463 3.51 14.12 36.08
N SER A 464 3.62 13.91 34.76
CA SER A 464 4.18 14.90 33.85
C SER A 464 3.29 15.16 32.64
N GLU A 465 3.48 16.34 32.06
CA GLU A 465 3.09 16.58 30.67
C GLU A 465 3.82 15.64 29.71
N ALA A 466 3.28 15.53 28.51
CA ALA A 466 3.88 14.77 27.42
C ALA A 466 5.31 15.22 27.09
N GLY A 467 6.18 14.24 26.87
CA GLY A 467 7.55 14.46 26.40
C GLY A 467 8.52 15.02 27.44
N ALA A 468 8.17 15.00 28.73
CA ALA A 468 9.12 15.24 29.81
C ALA A 468 10.11 14.08 29.91
N TYR A 469 11.40 14.40 30.08
CA TYR A 469 12.46 13.42 30.21
C TYR A 469 12.72 13.14 31.70
N ILE A 470 12.17 12.04 32.20
CA ILE A 470 12.12 11.76 33.65
C ILE A 470 13.49 11.44 34.24
N LYS A 471 14.32 10.66 33.53
CA LYS A 471 15.70 10.37 33.98
C LYS A 471 16.47 11.67 34.20
N GLU A 472 16.41 12.55 33.19
CA GLU A 472 17.09 13.84 33.21
C GLU A 472 16.51 14.83 34.22
N PHE A 473 15.22 14.75 34.54
CA PHE A 473 14.67 15.46 35.70
C PHE A 473 15.30 14.97 37.01
N VAL A 474 15.55 13.67 37.17
CA VAL A 474 16.16 13.13 38.40
C VAL A 474 17.63 13.57 38.52
N HIS A 475 18.49 13.15 37.60
CA HIS A 475 19.94 13.34 37.72
C HIS A 475 20.44 14.70 37.19
N GLY A 476 19.56 15.49 36.57
CA GLY A 476 19.85 16.86 36.10
C GLY A 476 20.65 16.97 34.80
N ASP A 477 21.05 15.84 34.20
CA ASP A 477 21.80 15.75 32.93
C ASP A 477 22.97 16.76 32.86
N LEU A 478 23.80 16.80 33.90
CA LEU A 478 24.93 17.74 34.01
C LEU A 478 24.51 19.22 33.94
N GLY A 479 23.37 19.56 34.56
CA GLY A 479 22.82 20.93 34.59
C GLY A 479 21.98 21.31 33.37
N ARG A 480 21.67 20.35 32.49
CA ARG A 480 20.85 20.55 31.28
C ARG A 480 19.34 20.46 31.55
N THR A 481 18.94 20.04 32.74
CA THR A 481 17.55 20.11 33.22
C THR A 481 17.48 20.92 34.51
N THR A 482 16.69 21.99 34.49
CA THR A 482 16.57 22.92 35.63
C THR A 482 15.12 23.35 35.87
N PRO A 483 14.60 23.26 37.11
CA PRO A 483 15.18 22.50 38.21
C PRO A 483 15.19 20.99 37.92
N SER A 484 16.09 20.28 38.59
CA SER A 484 16.16 18.80 38.66
C SER A 484 16.02 18.35 40.11
N LEU A 485 15.70 17.07 40.34
CA LEU A 485 15.65 16.50 41.69
C LEU A 485 17.00 16.65 42.40
N ALA A 486 18.12 16.43 41.72
CA ALA A 486 19.46 16.70 42.26
C ALA A 486 19.59 18.15 42.78
N SER A 487 19.20 19.14 41.96
CA SER A 487 19.26 20.55 42.36
C SER A 487 18.27 20.90 43.50
N LEU A 488 17.08 20.30 43.51
CA LEU A 488 16.09 20.48 44.57
C LEU A 488 16.55 19.82 45.89
N ALA A 489 17.21 18.67 45.80
CA ALA A 489 17.75 17.95 46.95
C ALA A 489 19.04 18.60 47.50
N GLY A 490 19.73 19.41 46.69
CA GLY A 490 21.04 19.98 47.04
C GLY A 490 22.16 18.94 47.08
N THR A 491 21.99 17.81 46.39
CA THR A 491 22.95 16.70 46.36
C THR A 491 22.86 15.96 45.02
N THR A 492 23.82 15.07 44.75
CA THR A 492 23.78 14.22 43.55
C THR A 492 22.63 13.22 43.66
N ALA A 493 21.87 13.08 42.57
CA ALA A 493 20.81 12.10 42.44
C ALA A 493 21.06 11.22 41.22
N ASP A 494 20.72 9.94 41.31
CA ASP A 494 20.70 9.02 40.19
C ASP A 494 19.41 8.18 40.17
N ILE A 495 19.01 7.74 39.00
CA ILE A 495 17.80 6.94 38.78
C ILE A 495 18.19 5.49 38.51
N LEU A 496 17.83 4.60 39.42
CA LEU A 496 18.18 3.18 39.33
C LEU A 496 17.15 2.40 38.54
N GLU A 497 15.88 2.73 38.76
CA GLU A 497 14.75 2.07 38.13
C GLU A 497 13.67 3.09 37.79
N LEU A 498 12.96 2.85 36.69
CA LEU A 498 11.84 3.67 36.27
C LEU A 498 10.73 2.78 35.70
N ASP A 499 9.52 3.06 36.14
CA ASP A 499 8.30 2.43 35.64
C ASP A 499 7.34 3.51 35.17
N VAL A 500 6.64 3.25 34.07
CA VAL A 500 5.45 3.99 33.69
C VAL A 500 4.26 3.30 34.36
N GLU A 501 3.54 4.00 35.22
CA GLU A 501 2.37 3.45 35.92
C GLU A 501 1.07 3.69 35.15
N ASN A 502 0.98 4.81 34.42
CA ASN A 502 -0.22 5.14 33.65
C ASN A 502 0.06 6.09 32.47
N VAL A 503 -0.71 5.90 31.39
CA VAL A 503 -0.79 6.82 30.25
C VAL A 503 -2.26 7.26 30.14
N SER A 504 -2.52 8.54 30.40
CA SER A 504 -3.86 9.12 30.56
C SER A 504 -4.61 9.30 29.23
N LEU A 505 -4.77 8.21 28.49
CA LEU A 505 -5.49 8.15 27.21
C LEU A 505 -6.52 7.02 27.27
N ASP A 506 -7.79 7.31 27.01
CA ASP A 506 -8.80 6.27 26.90
C ASP A 506 -8.74 5.64 25.50
N PHE A 507 -8.37 4.36 25.46
CA PHE A 507 -8.10 3.61 24.24
C PHE A 507 -7.88 2.11 24.58
N PRO A 508 -8.29 1.15 23.74
CA PRO A 508 -9.09 1.33 22.54
C PRO A 508 -10.50 1.86 22.89
N PRO A 509 -11.27 2.31 21.88
CA PRO A 509 -12.67 2.67 22.07
C PRO A 509 -13.44 1.59 22.86
N PRO A 510 -14.47 1.95 23.65
CA PRO A 510 -15.20 1.01 24.49
C PRO A 510 -15.79 -0.18 23.72
#